data_AF-A0A8D8JX44-F1
#
_entry.id   AF-A0A8D8JX44-F1
#
_cell.length_a   1.000
_cell.length_b   1.000
_cell.length_c   1.000
_cell.angle_alpha   90.00
_cell.angle_beta   90.00
_cell.angle_gamma   90.00
#
_symmetry.space_group_name_H-M   'P 1'
#
loop_
_entity.id
_entity.type
_entity.pdbx_description
1 polymer ?
#
loop_
_entity_poly.entity_id
_entity_poly.type
_entity_poly.pdbx_seq_one_letter_code
_entity_poly.pdbx_strand_id
1 'polypeptide(L)'
;MEESTASEQQAERGANHFKNRNKKKKSAGKRFLQNAKGFGRKNSFGRGAELEQDEYNYFVEILEAMNGLEDADERSTMACNVYEQIREKEIKTSSNQLSSRVLENLLGFTDESTLEHLMEVFVENFRVVCCDKFASHVLQKMLFIAVVRCVGGSQPEQEEDGPAAKKMAKNELGRELEYNMGQEFGEGHRKVCGKFVKKVAKFLLNNLEDFVWDSFGNYVIRQCILNLAGIAEQKISKGETSVVKRLTVPEKWTKLINEFSLRLLAWPQFADLPYNEFTSVLLQNLLTSLARSEDKFQLAQIGEKLLNESFLKEEPPAEDDEPEAVQLPKVFQHDSSIRLLEVLLSVSSEDFLKDHLFKQLFQGKIVLLSNTRATNFAVQKLLDNIADKHLLELFFSELDAGLEEVLQQGHTGVVANLAKSCNRLSCQQGKLIKLLLDALHCSDATGEKLLNSVLKLMPPEVLAKQENAPIHLHGSVILQAILEFNKPIKLVSAILETKNDSLAKIFTDPRGSFVVNAFITSKFVGEKSREKLIRHLEGCYMDLALSSHGSRALELLYGAASPTQKESIVKELSERVAQLNSKPWGVIINRKLAVDSYRKNPTAWKNGTAAAPLNDKVGKLFDKVIGGAESRKRK
;
A
#
# COMPACT_ATOMS: atom_id res chain seq x y z
N MET A 1 -31.44 34.20 20.83
CA MET A 1 -30.64 34.20 19.60
C MET A 1 -29.85 32.92 19.64
N GLU A 2 -30.36 31.92 18.95
CA GLU A 2 -29.71 30.62 18.75
C GLU A 2 -28.59 30.82 17.73
N GLU A 3 -27.35 30.54 18.11
CA GLU A 3 -26.25 30.36 17.17
C GLU A 3 -25.90 28.87 17.11
N SER A 4 -26.23 28.28 15.96
CA SER A 4 -25.93 26.90 15.63
C SER A 4 -24.45 26.75 15.30
N THR A 5 -23.68 26.07 16.14
CA THR A 5 -22.34 25.60 15.81
C THR A 5 -22.47 24.35 14.95
N ALA A 6 -22.34 24.51 13.62
CA ALA A 6 -22.24 23.41 12.68
C ALA A 6 -20.89 22.70 12.86
N SER A 7 -20.91 21.51 13.45
CA SER A 7 -19.77 20.59 13.48
C SER A 7 -19.49 20.07 12.07
N GLU A 8 -18.33 20.43 11.49
CA GLU A 8 -17.84 19.76 10.29
C GLU A 8 -17.40 18.32 10.62
N GLN A 9 -18.34 17.39 10.51
CA GLN A 9 -18.06 15.96 10.53
C GLN A 9 -17.26 15.58 9.27
N GLN A 10 -15.98 15.23 9.44
CA GLN A 10 -15.20 14.63 8.36
C GLN A 10 -15.74 13.23 8.04
N ALA A 11 -16.45 13.11 6.92
CA ALA A 11 -17.00 11.86 6.42
C ALA A 11 -15.91 10.77 6.24
N GLU A 12 -16.13 9.62 6.88
CA GLU A 12 -15.38 8.38 6.64
C GLU A 12 -15.36 8.03 5.14
N ARG A 13 -14.16 7.96 4.56
CA ARG A 13 -14.00 7.65 3.13
C ARG A 13 -14.22 6.14 2.88
N GLY A 14 -15.47 5.77 2.59
CA GLY A 14 -15.87 4.41 2.19
C GLY A 14 -15.42 4.00 0.76
N ALA A 15 -15.76 2.77 0.35
CA ALA A 15 -15.42 2.16 -0.95
C ALA A 15 -15.81 2.99 -2.19
N ASN A 16 -16.76 3.92 -2.05
CA ASN A 16 -17.12 4.92 -3.06
C ASN A 16 -16.00 5.92 -3.36
N HIS A 17 -15.10 6.20 -2.42
CA HIS A 17 -13.91 7.04 -2.66
C HIS A 17 -12.98 6.40 -3.70
N PHE A 18 -12.80 5.07 -3.68
CA PHE A 18 -11.93 4.35 -4.60
C PHE A 18 -12.51 4.25 -6.02
N LYS A 19 -13.81 3.95 -6.13
CA LYS A 19 -14.53 4.02 -7.42
C LYS A 19 -14.54 5.46 -7.96
N ASN A 20 -14.82 6.46 -7.12
CA ASN A 20 -14.78 7.86 -7.51
C ASN A 20 -13.39 8.32 -7.92
N ARG A 21 -12.31 7.78 -7.35
CA ARG A 21 -10.92 8.17 -7.69
C ARG A 21 -10.40 7.56 -8.98
N ASN A 22 -10.73 6.30 -9.30
CA ASN A 22 -10.46 5.76 -10.64
C ASN A 22 -11.31 6.49 -11.70
N LYS A 23 -12.55 6.86 -11.36
CA LYS A 23 -13.38 7.75 -12.17
C LYS A 23 -12.75 9.16 -12.28
N LYS A 24 -12.12 9.69 -11.22
CA LYS A 24 -11.41 10.98 -11.16
C LYS A 24 -10.10 10.97 -11.95
N LYS A 25 -9.35 9.85 -11.98
CA LYS A 25 -8.13 9.68 -12.81
C LYS A 25 -8.44 9.53 -14.30
N LYS A 26 -9.43 8.68 -14.66
CA LYS A 26 -9.94 8.62 -16.05
C LYS A 26 -10.55 9.96 -16.47
N SER A 27 -11.19 10.68 -15.54
CA SER A 27 -11.66 12.06 -15.74
C SER A 27 -10.50 13.06 -15.86
N ALA A 28 -9.38 12.88 -15.15
CA ALA A 28 -8.22 13.77 -15.21
C ALA A 28 -7.48 13.70 -16.55
N GLY A 29 -7.29 12.50 -17.13
CA GLY A 29 -6.72 12.34 -18.47
C GLY A 29 -7.61 12.97 -19.55
N LYS A 30 -8.92 12.70 -19.49
CA LYS A 30 -9.92 13.34 -20.38
C LYS A 30 -9.96 14.86 -20.21
N ARG A 31 -9.85 15.35 -18.96
CA ARG A 31 -9.81 16.78 -18.65
C ARG A 31 -8.52 17.43 -19.14
N PHE A 32 -7.38 16.75 -19.07
CA PHE A 32 -6.12 17.24 -19.61
C PHE A 32 -6.19 17.40 -21.13
N LEU A 33 -6.68 16.40 -21.86
CA LEU A 33 -6.89 16.50 -23.31
C LEU A 33 -7.88 17.62 -23.66
N GLN A 34 -8.99 17.74 -22.92
CA GLN A 34 -9.96 18.82 -23.12
C GLN A 34 -9.34 20.21 -22.88
N ASN A 35 -8.51 20.35 -21.85
CA ASN A 35 -7.79 21.58 -21.57
C ASN A 35 -6.77 21.89 -22.68
N ALA A 36 -6.03 20.88 -23.16
CA ALA A 36 -5.06 21.03 -24.25
C ALA A 36 -5.72 21.51 -25.54
N LYS A 37 -6.86 20.91 -25.93
CA LYS A 37 -7.71 21.37 -27.03
C LYS A 37 -8.20 22.81 -26.81
N GLY A 38 -8.59 23.13 -25.57
CA GLY A 38 -9.01 24.47 -25.17
C GLY A 38 -7.91 25.53 -25.31
N PHE A 39 -6.67 25.20 -24.95
CA PHE A 39 -5.52 26.08 -25.13
C PHE A 39 -5.19 26.31 -26.60
N GLY A 40 -5.26 25.25 -27.42
CA GLY A 40 -5.06 25.36 -28.87
C GLY A 40 -6.06 26.30 -29.54
N ARG A 41 -7.35 26.24 -29.16
CA ARG A 41 -8.40 27.16 -29.64
C ARG A 41 -8.18 28.62 -29.22
N LYS A 42 -7.40 28.87 -28.17
CA LYS A 42 -7.07 30.20 -27.67
C LYS A 42 -5.69 30.68 -28.18
N ASN A 43 -5.10 29.97 -29.15
CA ASN A 43 -3.75 30.23 -29.66
C ASN A 43 -2.70 30.29 -28.55
N SER A 44 -2.82 29.44 -27.53
CA SER A 44 -1.89 29.35 -26.41
C SER A 44 -1.12 28.03 -26.49
N PHE A 45 0.09 28.08 -27.05
CA PHE A 45 0.89 26.89 -27.34
C PHE A 45 2.13 26.73 -26.45
N GLY A 46 2.38 27.67 -25.52
CA GLY A 46 3.66 27.82 -24.81
C GLY A 46 3.59 27.77 -23.28
N ARG A 47 2.87 26.81 -22.69
CA ARG A 47 3.11 26.52 -21.27
C ARG A 47 4.46 25.82 -21.16
N GLY A 48 5.51 26.58 -20.83
CA GLY A 48 6.91 26.13 -20.92
C GLY A 48 7.56 26.70 -22.18
N ALA A 49 8.29 25.88 -22.92
CA ALA A 49 8.72 26.21 -24.27
C ALA A 49 7.51 26.41 -25.21
N GLU A 50 7.61 27.36 -26.12
CA GLU A 50 6.57 27.65 -27.11
C GLU A 50 6.71 26.76 -28.34
N LEU A 51 5.63 26.04 -28.68
CA LEU A 51 5.54 25.23 -29.90
C LEU A 51 4.85 26.01 -31.00
N GLU A 52 5.16 25.69 -32.25
CA GLU A 52 4.39 26.17 -33.38
C GLU A 52 2.98 25.57 -33.36
N GLN A 53 2.01 26.24 -33.99
CA GLN A 53 0.61 25.80 -33.97
C GLN A 53 0.44 24.38 -34.53
N ASP A 54 1.11 24.07 -35.63
CA ASP A 54 1.04 22.76 -36.28
C ASP A 54 1.70 21.68 -35.42
N GLU A 55 2.84 21.99 -34.78
CA GLU A 55 3.50 21.10 -33.82
C GLU A 55 2.61 20.82 -32.61
N TYR A 56 1.96 21.85 -32.06
CA TYR A 56 1.06 21.70 -30.92
C TYR A 56 -0.16 20.84 -31.28
N ASN A 57 -0.78 21.10 -32.44
CA ASN A 57 -1.93 20.34 -32.94
C ASN A 57 -1.56 18.87 -33.16
N TYR A 58 -0.38 18.60 -33.72
CA TYR A 58 0.15 17.24 -33.85
C TYR A 58 0.18 16.51 -32.49
N PHE A 59 0.73 17.12 -31.44
CA PHE A 59 0.74 16.48 -30.11
C PHE A 59 -0.65 16.31 -29.48
N VAL A 60 -1.61 17.18 -29.80
CA VAL A 60 -3.01 16.98 -29.37
C VAL A 60 -3.60 15.72 -30.02
N GLU A 61 -3.34 15.51 -31.31
CA GLU A 61 -3.81 14.34 -32.06
C GLU A 61 -3.16 13.05 -31.54
N ILE A 62 -1.84 13.07 -31.30
CA ILE A 62 -1.13 11.93 -30.70
C ILE A 62 -1.71 11.60 -29.33
N LEU A 63 -1.88 12.60 -28.45
CA LEU A 63 -2.45 12.38 -27.12
C LEU A 63 -3.88 11.79 -27.17
N GLU A 64 -4.68 12.19 -28.16
CA GLU A 64 -6.01 11.63 -28.38
C GLU A 64 -5.93 10.17 -28.84
N ALA A 65 -5.09 9.87 -29.82
CA ALA A 65 -4.90 8.51 -30.33
C ALA A 65 -4.44 7.55 -29.23
N MET A 66 -3.50 7.98 -28.38
CA MET A 66 -2.97 7.18 -27.26
C MET A 66 -4.03 6.71 -26.26
N ASN A 67 -5.13 7.46 -26.08
CA ASN A 67 -6.18 7.11 -25.11
C ASN A 67 -7.01 5.87 -25.54
N GLY A 68 -6.95 5.47 -26.82
CA GLY A 68 -7.66 4.30 -27.37
C GLY A 68 -6.75 3.13 -27.73
N LEU A 69 -5.44 3.32 -27.77
CA LEU A 69 -4.46 2.28 -28.10
C LEU A 69 -4.23 1.36 -26.90
N GLU A 70 -4.58 0.08 -27.04
CA GLU A 70 -4.27 -0.95 -26.03
C GLU A 70 -3.09 -1.84 -26.44
N ASP A 71 -2.88 -2.01 -27.75
CA ASP A 71 -1.81 -2.85 -28.30
C ASP A 71 -0.42 -2.22 -28.10
N ALA A 72 0.54 -3.03 -27.66
CA ALA A 72 1.89 -2.57 -27.33
C ALA A 72 2.77 -2.33 -28.56
N ASP A 73 2.56 -3.09 -29.64
CA ASP A 73 3.36 -3.00 -30.86
C ASP A 73 2.94 -1.78 -31.70
N GLU A 74 1.63 -1.50 -31.77
CA GLU A 74 1.11 -0.26 -32.34
C GLU A 74 1.61 0.97 -31.56
N ARG A 75 1.64 0.89 -30.22
CA ARG A 75 2.23 1.93 -29.37
C ARG A 75 3.72 2.13 -29.60
N SER A 76 4.46 1.05 -29.80
CA SER A 76 5.89 1.11 -30.12
C SER A 76 6.13 1.81 -31.46
N THR A 77 5.37 1.44 -32.49
CA THR A 77 5.42 2.09 -33.81
C THR A 77 5.12 3.60 -33.70
N MET A 78 4.07 3.96 -32.95
CA MET A 78 3.76 5.37 -32.68
C MET A 78 4.89 6.08 -31.94
N ALA A 79 5.49 5.45 -30.93
CA ALA A 79 6.58 6.03 -30.16
C ALA A 79 7.77 6.37 -31.06
N CYS A 80 8.25 5.42 -31.87
CA CYS A 80 9.38 5.67 -32.78
C CYS A 80 9.08 6.79 -33.78
N ASN A 81 7.87 6.82 -34.36
CA ASN A 81 7.48 7.88 -35.29
C ASN A 81 7.43 9.27 -34.64
N VAL A 82 6.90 9.37 -33.41
CA VAL A 82 6.84 10.64 -32.67
C VAL A 82 8.24 11.13 -32.31
N TYR A 83 9.12 10.24 -31.85
CA TYR A 83 10.48 10.62 -31.48
C TYR A 83 11.34 10.99 -32.70
N GLU A 84 11.13 10.34 -33.85
CA GLU A 84 11.80 10.74 -35.10
C GLU A 84 11.33 12.12 -35.59
N GLN A 85 10.03 12.42 -35.47
CA GLN A 85 9.46 13.71 -35.87
C GLN A 85 10.02 14.90 -35.09
N ILE A 86 10.49 14.68 -33.85
CA ILE A 86 11.01 15.74 -32.97
C ILE A 86 12.54 15.83 -32.96
N ARG A 87 13.22 15.12 -33.86
CA ARG A 87 14.68 15.16 -33.97
C ARG A 87 15.16 16.61 -34.09
N GLU A 88 16.24 16.95 -33.38
CA GLU A 88 16.79 18.31 -33.23
C GLU A 88 15.92 19.30 -32.43
N LYS A 89 14.73 18.89 -31.98
CA LYS A 89 13.79 19.67 -31.17
C LYS A 89 13.46 19.00 -29.84
N GLU A 90 14.25 18.00 -29.41
CA GLU A 90 13.94 17.12 -28.30
C GLU A 90 13.86 17.88 -26.96
N ILE A 91 14.80 18.81 -26.71
CA ILE A 91 14.80 19.62 -25.49
C ILE A 91 13.64 20.60 -25.48
N LYS A 92 13.37 21.27 -26.61
CA LYS A 92 12.25 22.22 -26.75
C LYS A 92 10.91 21.53 -26.51
N THR A 93 10.68 20.38 -27.16
CA THR A 93 9.44 19.60 -27.02
C THR A 93 9.32 18.95 -25.64
N SER A 94 10.42 18.54 -25.02
CA SER A 94 10.41 18.06 -23.63
C SER A 94 10.11 19.16 -22.61
N SER A 95 10.34 20.42 -22.96
CA SER A 95 10.13 21.58 -22.07
C SER A 95 8.75 22.23 -22.23
N ASN A 96 7.80 21.59 -22.93
CA ASN A 96 6.42 22.07 -23.10
C ASN A 96 5.41 21.15 -22.40
N GLN A 97 4.38 21.73 -21.76
CA GLN A 97 3.42 20.99 -20.94
C GLN A 97 2.71 19.83 -21.67
N LEU A 98 2.31 20.04 -22.93
CA LEU A 98 1.56 19.05 -23.69
C LEU A 98 2.49 17.96 -24.23
N SER A 99 3.52 18.37 -24.96
CA SER A 99 4.43 17.43 -25.63
C SER A 99 5.23 16.62 -24.62
N SER A 100 5.75 17.20 -23.54
CA SER A 100 6.43 16.45 -22.47
C SER A 100 5.59 15.29 -21.95
N ARG A 101 4.28 15.51 -21.77
CA ARG A 101 3.34 14.50 -21.29
C ARG A 101 3.15 13.37 -22.30
N VAL A 102 3.14 13.69 -23.59
CA VAL A 102 3.08 12.70 -24.68
C VAL A 102 4.38 11.89 -24.71
N LEU A 103 5.52 12.59 -24.70
CA LEU A 103 6.85 11.99 -24.72
C LEU A 103 7.06 11.04 -23.54
N GLU A 104 6.71 11.44 -22.32
CA GLU A 104 6.77 10.58 -21.12
C GLU A 104 6.00 9.25 -21.30
N ASN A 105 4.78 9.30 -21.84
CA ASN A 105 3.92 8.11 -21.95
C ASN A 105 4.32 7.20 -23.12
N LEU A 106 5.06 7.72 -24.11
CA LEU A 106 5.57 6.94 -25.25
C LEU A 106 6.98 6.40 -25.01
N LEU A 107 7.75 7.01 -24.10
CA LEU A 107 9.18 6.73 -23.94
C LEU A 107 9.48 5.25 -23.68
N GLY A 108 8.65 4.58 -22.88
CA GLY A 108 8.82 3.15 -22.58
C GLY A 108 8.66 2.22 -23.78
N PHE A 109 8.05 2.67 -24.89
CA PHE A 109 7.77 1.86 -26.07
C PHE A 109 8.75 2.12 -27.24
N THR A 110 9.76 2.97 -27.03
CA THR A 110 10.78 3.28 -28.05
C THR A 110 11.70 2.09 -28.32
N ASP A 111 12.29 2.00 -29.52
CA ASP A 111 13.34 1.02 -29.79
C ASP A 111 14.68 1.40 -29.10
N GLU A 112 15.70 0.56 -29.28
CA GLU A 112 17.02 0.75 -28.67
C GLU A 112 17.68 2.04 -29.17
N SER A 113 17.72 2.24 -30.48
CA SER A 113 18.37 3.39 -31.13
C SER A 113 17.75 4.73 -30.74
N THR A 114 16.42 4.79 -30.67
CA THR A 114 15.67 6.00 -30.32
C THR A 114 15.96 6.42 -28.89
N LEU A 115 15.95 5.47 -27.95
CA LEU A 115 16.26 5.76 -26.55
C LEU A 115 17.73 6.18 -26.39
N GLU A 116 18.65 5.52 -27.09
CA GLU A 116 20.08 5.86 -27.06
C GLU A 116 20.37 7.28 -27.56
N HIS A 117 19.83 7.65 -28.72
CA HIS A 117 19.93 9.02 -29.25
C HIS A 117 19.37 10.05 -28.26
N LEU A 118 18.18 9.80 -27.72
CA LEU A 118 17.54 10.71 -26.78
C LEU A 118 18.36 10.86 -25.48
N MET A 119 18.95 9.78 -24.98
CA MET A 119 19.86 9.80 -23.83
C MET A 119 21.09 10.67 -24.11
N GLU A 120 21.65 10.63 -25.33
CA GLU A 120 22.78 11.48 -25.72
C GLU A 120 22.41 12.96 -25.74
N VAL A 121 21.29 13.32 -26.39
CA VAL A 121 20.79 14.71 -26.43
C VAL A 121 20.54 15.26 -25.02
N PHE A 122 19.96 14.46 -24.13
CA PHE A 122 19.71 14.88 -22.75
C PHE A 122 21.01 15.03 -21.94
N VAL A 123 22.00 14.16 -22.14
CA VAL A 123 23.31 14.25 -21.48
C VAL A 123 23.99 15.59 -21.76
N GLU A 124 23.89 16.09 -22.98
CA GLU A 124 24.45 17.38 -23.38
C GLU A 124 23.72 18.58 -22.73
N ASN A 125 22.49 18.37 -22.26
CA ASN A 125 21.59 19.42 -21.80
C ASN A 125 21.12 19.25 -20.34
N PHE A 126 21.77 18.40 -19.54
CA PHE A 126 21.29 18.03 -18.20
C PHE A 126 20.97 19.22 -17.30
N ARG A 127 21.78 20.28 -17.32
CA ARG A 127 21.56 21.47 -16.47
C ARG A 127 20.20 22.12 -16.76
N VAL A 128 19.88 22.31 -18.04
CA VAL A 128 18.61 22.89 -18.50
C VAL A 128 17.46 21.95 -18.16
N VAL A 129 17.62 20.67 -18.47
CA VAL A 129 16.58 19.65 -18.29
C VAL A 129 16.21 19.45 -16.82
N CYS A 130 17.20 19.37 -15.92
CA CYS A 130 16.95 19.17 -14.49
C CYS A 130 16.19 20.34 -13.84
N CYS A 131 16.38 21.57 -14.34
CA CYS A 131 15.74 22.77 -13.79
C CYS A 131 14.41 23.11 -14.49
N ASP A 132 14.04 22.39 -15.54
CA ASP A 132 12.79 22.65 -16.26
C ASP A 132 11.61 21.88 -15.65
N LYS A 133 10.49 22.58 -15.50
CA LYS A 133 9.24 22.06 -14.90
C LYS A 133 8.59 20.91 -15.66
N PHE A 134 8.96 20.67 -16.92
CA PHE A 134 8.41 19.62 -17.76
C PHE A 134 9.49 18.63 -18.20
N ALA A 135 10.64 19.10 -18.67
CA ALA A 135 11.72 18.23 -19.15
C ALA A 135 12.32 17.37 -18.04
N SER A 136 12.32 17.87 -16.78
CA SER A 136 12.75 17.07 -15.62
C SER A 136 11.91 15.81 -15.42
N HIS A 137 10.63 15.82 -15.79
CA HIS A 137 9.76 14.64 -15.74
C HIS A 137 10.09 13.65 -16.86
N VAL A 138 10.39 14.14 -18.07
CA VAL A 138 10.89 13.30 -19.17
C VAL A 138 12.21 12.63 -18.78
N LEU A 139 13.13 13.36 -18.14
CA LEU A 139 14.39 12.77 -17.65
C LEU A 139 14.17 11.73 -16.56
N GLN A 140 13.28 11.98 -15.59
CA GLN A 140 12.91 10.99 -14.57
C GLN A 140 12.37 9.71 -15.21
N LYS A 141 11.51 9.85 -16.22
CA LYS A 141 10.96 8.73 -16.98
C LYS A 141 12.03 7.97 -17.75
N MET A 142 12.92 8.69 -18.42
CA MET A 142 14.05 8.13 -19.17
C MET A 142 14.98 7.35 -18.25
N LEU A 143 15.29 7.89 -17.08
CA LEU A 143 16.11 7.24 -16.07
C LEU A 143 15.48 5.92 -15.60
N PHE A 144 14.17 5.93 -15.34
CA PHE A 144 13.43 4.72 -15.00
C PHE A 144 13.50 3.67 -16.11
N ILE A 145 13.20 4.04 -17.36
CA ILE A 145 13.25 3.11 -18.50
C ILE A 145 14.67 2.56 -18.70
N ALA A 146 15.70 3.40 -18.61
CA ALA A 146 17.09 2.98 -18.70
C ALA A 146 17.43 1.94 -17.62
N VAL A 147 16.95 2.08 -16.39
CA VAL A 147 17.17 1.08 -15.34
C VAL A 147 16.49 -0.23 -15.68
N VAL A 148 15.21 -0.18 -16.09
CA VAL A 148 14.44 -1.37 -16.46
C VAL A 148 15.10 -2.12 -17.61
N ARG A 149 15.47 -1.42 -18.69
CA ARG A 149 16.14 -2.03 -19.85
C ARG A 149 17.54 -2.53 -19.52
N CYS A 150 18.30 -1.83 -18.68
CA CYS A 150 19.63 -2.26 -18.23
C CYS A 150 19.59 -3.63 -17.56
N VAL A 151 18.52 -3.93 -16.82
CA VAL A 151 18.40 -5.17 -16.02
C VAL A 151 17.35 -6.15 -16.58
N GLY A 152 16.66 -5.78 -17.66
CA GLY A 152 15.67 -6.59 -18.37
C GLY A 152 16.28 -7.87 -18.91
N GLY A 153 15.53 -8.98 -18.83
CA GLY A 153 15.98 -10.33 -19.17
C GLY A 153 16.99 -10.95 -18.20
N SER A 154 17.41 -10.24 -17.14
CA SER A 154 18.37 -10.73 -16.12
C SER A 154 17.79 -10.73 -14.69
N GLN A 155 16.46 -10.60 -14.56
CA GLN A 155 15.79 -10.68 -13.26
C GLN A 155 15.40 -12.13 -12.95
N PRO A 156 15.51 -12.58 -11.69
CA PRO A 156 14.94 -13.86 -11.29
C PRO A 156 13.41 -13.82 -11.49
N GLU A 157 12.81 -14.97 -11.84
CA GLU A 157 11.35 -15.11 -11.83
C GLU A 157 10.83 -14.75 -10.44
N GLN A 158 10.05 -13.67 -10.35
CA GLN A 158 9.35 -13.28 -9.14
C GLN A 158 7.92 -13.80 -9.24
N GLU A 159 7.45 -14.52 -8.22
CA GLU A 159 6.03 -14.90 -8.12
C GLU A 159 5.14 -13.64 -8.12
N GLU A 160 4.02 -13.69 -8.84
CA GLU A 160 3.09 -12.54 -8.93
C GLU A 160 2.49 -12.19 -7.55
N ASP A 161 2.93 -11.07 -6.98
CA ASP A 161 2.46 -10.54 -5.69
C ASP A 161 1.02 -9.99 -5.76
N GLY A 162 0.05 -10.88 -5.64
CA GLY A 162 -1.29 -10.59 -5.11
C GLY A 162 -2.18 -9.58 -5.87
N PRO A 163 -3.29 -9.12 -5.24
CA PRO A 163 -4.29 -8.26 -5.90
C PRO A 163 -3.78 -6.87 -6.29
N ALA A 164 -2.70 -6.39 -5.65
CA ALA A 164 -2.13 -5.07 -5.87
C ALA A 164 -1.30 -5.02 -7.16
N ALA A 165 -0.52 -6.07 -7.47
CA ALA A 165 0.19 -6.21 -8.74
C ALA A 165 -0.76 -6.20 -9.95
N LYS A 166 -1.91 -6.89 -9.85
CA LYS A 166 -2.93 -6.91 -10.93
C LYS A 166 -3.60 -5.55 -11.19
N LYS A 167 -3.66 -4.67 -10.19
CA LYS A 167 -4.15 -3.29 -10.33
C LYS A 167 -3.08 -2.37 -10.94
N MET A 168 -1.82 -2.68 -10.70
CA MET A 168 -0.63 -1.97 -11.20
C MET A 168 -0.41 -2.19 -12.69
N ALA A 169 -0.50 -3.44 -13.17
CA ALA A 169 -0.41 -3.78 -14.59
C ALA A 169 -1.39 -2.99 -15.49
N LYS A 170 -2.50 -2.49 -14.91
CA LYS A 170 -3.51 -1.71 -15.62
C LYS A 170 -3.22 -0.21 -15.69
N ASN A 171 -2.15 0.28 -15.06
CA ASN A 171 -1.75 1.69 -15.11
C ASN A 171 -0.66 1.92 -16.18
N GLU A 172 -0.49 3.15 -16.69
CA GLU A 172 0.47 3.45 -17.78
C GLU A 172 1.90 2.98 -17.48
N LEU A 173 2.39 3.29 -16.27
CA LEU A 173 3.74 2.94 -15.83
C LEU A 173 3.90 1.42 -15.68
N GLY A 174 2.88 0.73 -15.19
CA GLY A 174 2.85 -0.73 -15.06
C GLY A 174 2.85 -1.41 -16.43
N ARG A 175 2.10 -0.89 -17.41
CA ARG A 175 2.13 -1.38 -18.80
C ARG A 175 3.51 -1.24 -19.42
N GLU A 176 4.15 -0.08 -19.26
CA GLU A 176 5.50 0.12 -19.75
C GLU A 176 6.51 -0.79 -19.05
N LEU A 177 6.39 -0.95 -17.73
CA LEU A 177 7.25 -1.86 -16.97
C LEU A 177 7.11 -3.30 -17.44
N GLU A 178 5.88 -3.78 -17.63
CA GLU A 178 5.59 -5.13 -18.13
C GLU A 178 6.12 -5.32 -19.54
N TYR A 179 5.85 -4.36 -20.44
CA TYR A 179 6.37 -4.35 -21.81
C TYR A 179 7.90 -4.47 -21.82
N ASN A 180 8.61 -3.53 -21.17
CA ASN A 180 10.08 -3.53 -21.18
C ASN A 180 10.68 -4.76 -20.48
N MET A 181 10.04 -5.29 -19.44
CA MET A 181 10.53 -6.49 -18.77
C MET A 181 10.34 -7.77 -19.59
N GLY A 182 9.38 -7.78 -20.52
CA GLY A 182 9.14 -8.90 -21.44
C GLY A 182 9.97 -8.84 -22.73
N GLN A 183 10.68 -7.74 -23.00
CA GLN A 183 11.52 -7.59 -24.19
C GLN A 183 12.95 -8.09 -23.94
N GLU A 184 13.56 -8.68 -24.97
CA GLU A 184 14.98 -8.98 -25.02
C GLU A 184 15.75 -7.82 -25.68
N PHE A 185 16.53 -7.09 -24.88
CA PHE A 185 17.41 -6.04 -25.39
C PHE A 185 18.82 -6.55 -25.69
N GLY A 186 19.52 -5.93 -26.62
CA GLY A 186 20.92 -6.20 -26.92
C GLY A 186 21.85 -5.91 -25.74
N GLU A 187 22.94 -6.67 -25.61
CA GLU A 187 23.93 -6.44 -24.54
C GLU A 187 24.58 -5.04 -24.64
N GLY A 188 24.75 -4.54 -25.87
CA GLY A 188 25.18 -3.17 -26.15
C GLY A 188 24.24 -2.15 -25.53
N HIS A 189 22.94 -2.23 -25.84
CA HIS A 189 21.91 -1.35 -25.31
C HIS A 189 21.85 -1.37 -23.78
N ARG A 190 21.87 -2.55 -23.17
CA ARG A 190 21.92 -2.70 -21.70
C ARG A 190 23.09 -1.94 -21.09
N LYS A 191 24.28 -2.03 -21.71
CA LYS A 191 25.48 -1.30 -21.27
C LYS A 191 25.31 0.22 -21.44
N VAL A 192 24.70 0.68 -22.54
CA VAL A 192 24.43 2.11 -22.76
C VAL A 192 23.48 2.65 -21.69
N CYS A 193 22.37 1.97 -21.45
CA CYS A 193 21.41 2.31 -20.39
C CYS A 193 22.09 2.39 -19.01
N GLY A 194 22.87 1.37 -18.64
CA GLY A 194 23.60 1.37 -17.37
C GLY A 194 24.67 2.46 -17.26
N LYS A 195 25.28 2.89 -18.38
CA LYS A 195 26.18 4.05 -18.42
C LYS A 195 25.41 5.36 -18.25
N PHE A 196 24.24 5.50 -18.88
CA PHE A 196 23.39 6.69 -18.75
C PHE A 196 22.96 6.91 -17.30
N VAL A 197 22.47 5.88 -16.62
CA VAL A 197 22.11 5.94 -15.18
C VAL A 197 23.26 6.48 -14.33
N LYS A 198 24.48 5.99 -14.58
CA LYS A 198 25.69 6.47 -13.88
C LYS A 198 26.05 7.91 -14.24
N LYS A 199 25.89 8.32 -15.50
CA LYS A 199 26.15 9.71 -15.92
C LYS A 199 25.19 10.66 -15.21
N VAL A 200 23.90 10.35 -15.17
CA VAL A 200 22.89 11.13 -14.43
C VAL A 200 23.26 11.22 -12.95
N ALA A 201 23.54 10.10 -12.29
CA ALA A 201 23.92 10.09 -10.87
C ALA A 201 25.14 10.97 -10.58
N LYS A 202 26.21 10.85 -11.38
CA LYS A 202 27.43 11.66 -11.23
C LYS A 202 27.18 13.15 -11.50
N PHE A 203 26.38 13.47 -12.50
CA PHE A 203 26.01 14.86 -12.79
C PHE A 203 25.27 15.48 -11.61
N LEU A 204 24.26 14.78 -11.07
CA LEU A 204 23.51 15.24 -9.90
C LEU A 204 24.38 15.38 -8.65
N LEU A 205 25.28 14.42 -8.40
CA LEU A 205 26.25 14.51 -7.30
C LEU A 205 27.11 15.76 -7.42
N ASN A 206 27.67 16.03 -8.61
CA ASN A 206 28.56 17.17 -8.85
C ASN A 206 27.86 18.54 -8.77
N ASN A 207 26.54 18.57 -8.92
CA ASN A 207 25.73 19.79 -8.90
C ASN A 207 24.70 19.75 -7.75
N LEU A 208 25.00 19.01 -6.67
CA LEU A 208 24.04 18.75 -5.60
C LEU A 208 23.59 20.06 -4.92
N GLU A 209 24.52 21.02 -4.76
CA GLU A 209 24.29 22.38 -4.22
C GLU A 209 23.17 23.13 -4.94
N ASP A 210 23.07 22.97 -6.26
CA ASP A 210 22.06 23.64 -7.05
C ASP A 210 20.68 22.95 -6.98
N PHE A 211 20.66 21.64 -6.72
CA PHE A 211 19.48 20.81 -6.93
C PHE A 211 18.80 20.32 -5.66
N VAL A 212 19.48 20.32 -4.51
CA VAL A 212 18.86 19.87 -3.24
C VAL A 212 17.67 20.74 -2.87
N TRP A 213 17.76 22.05 -3.06
CA TRP A 213 16.69 22.99 -2.72
C TRP A 213 15.79 23.36 -3.91
N ASP A 214 16.19 23.02 -5.14
CA ASP A 214 15.36 23.22 -6.32
C ASP A 214 14.25 22.17 -6.43
N SER A 215 13.02 22.61 -6.69
CA SER A 215 11.88 21.70 -6.71
C SER A 215 11.97 20.63 -7.82
N PHE A 216 12.55 20.96 -8.98
CA PHE A 216 12.59 20.06 -10.14
C PHE A 216 13.82 19.14 -10.09
N GLY A 217 15.01 19.71 -9.86
CA GLY A 217 16.26 18.99 -9.69
C GLY A 217 16.17 17.99 -8.54
N ASN A 218 15.52 18.36 -7.42
CA ASN A 218 15.31 17.45 -6.30
C ASN A 218 14.46 16.23 -6.70
N TYR A 219 13.44 16.38 -7.55
CA TYR A 219 12.68 15.22 -8.06
C TYR A 219 13.56 14.27 -8.89
N VAL A 220 14.49 14.81 -9.69
CA VAL A 220 15.43 13.98 -10.45
C VAL A 220 16.38 13.24 -9.52
N ILE A 221 16.90 13.89 -8.46
CA ILE A 221 17.75 13.23 -7.44
C ILE A 221 16.98 12.09 -6.76
N ARG A 222 15.75 12.36 -6.32
CA ARG A 222 14.88 11.35 -5.69
C ARG A 222 14.70 10.12 -6.57
N GLN A 223 14.34 10.32 -7.83
CA GLN A 223 14.15 9.24 -8.78
C GLN A 223 15.45 8.46 -9.01
N CYS A 224 16.58 9.18 -9.14
CA CYS A 224 17.89 8.57 -9.32
C CYS A 224 18.30 7.68 -8.15
N ILE A 225 18.19 8.16 -6.91
CA ILE A 225 18.56 7.39 -5.71
C ILE A 225 17.72 6.11 -5.59
N LEU A 226 16.40 6.20 -5.81
CA LEU A 226 15.52 5.02 -5.81
C LEU A 226 15.91 4.01 -6.90
N ASN A 227 16.15 4.50 -8.12
CA ASN A 227 16.54 3.65 -9.23
C ASN A 227 17.90 2.99 -9.05
N LEU A 228 18.87 3.68 -8.43
CA LEU A 228 20.16 3.10 -8.06
C LEU A 228 20.00 1.93 -7.08
N ALA A 229 18.96 1.94 -6.23
CA ALA A 229 18.60 0.85 -5.32
C ALA A 229 17.68 -0.21 -5.96
N GLY A 230 17.37 -0.08 -7.26
CA GLY A 230 16.45 -1.00 -7.94
C GLY A 230 14.98 -0.82 -7.57
N ILE A 231 14.59 0.34 -7.05
CA ILE A 231 13.19 0.67 -6.77
C ILE A 231 12.58 1.26 -8.04
N ALA A 232 11.74 0.46 -8.71
CA ALA A 232 11.21 0.76 -10.04
C ALA A 232 9.83 1.46 -9.99
N GLU A 233 9.10 1.36 -8.87
CA GLU A 233 7.81 2.04 -8.74
C GLU A 233 7.62 2.64 -7.35
N GLN A 234 7.33 3.94 -7.33
CA GLN A 234 6.80 4.61 -6.15
C GLN A 234 5.71 5.58 -6.61
N LYS A 235 4.45 5.12 -6.64
CA LYS A 235 3.31 6.05 -6.61
C LYS A 235 2.50 5.83 -5.34
N ILE A 236 2.82 6.68 -4.37
CA ILE A 236 2.09 6.81 -3.11
C ILE A 236 0.72 7.44 -3.38
N SER A 237 -0.28 6.92 -2.70
CA SER A 237 -1.30 7.79 -2.14
C SER A 237 -1.48 7.50 -0.68
N LYS A 238 -1.81 8.53 0.10
CA LYS A 238 -2.09 8.44 1.53
C LYS A 238 -2.97 7.20 1.82
N GLY A 239 -2.39 6.22 2.54
CA GLY A 239 -3.10 5.10 3.14
C GLY A 239 -3.09 3.74 2.42
N GLU A 240 -2.38 3.54 1.30
CA GLU A 240 -2.18 2.20 0.69
C GLU A 240 -0.68 1.84 0.66
N THR A 241 -0.34 0.57 0.91
CA THR A 241 1.00 0.01 0.72
C THR A 241 1.46 0.29 -0.71
N SER A 242 2.60 0.96 -0.87
CA SER A 242 3.17 1.22 -2.20
C SER A 242 3.50 -0.12 -2.86
N VAL A 243 2.97 -0.38 -4.04
CA VAL A 243 3.45 -1.52 -4.84
C VAL A 243 4.77 -1.09 -5.45
N VAL A 244 5.85 -1.64 -4.90
CA VAL A 244 7.22 -1.35 -5.31
C VAL A 244 7.73 -2.60 -6.01
N LYS A 245 7.88 -2.57 -7.35
CA LYS A 245 8.67 -3.62 -8.01
C LYS A 245 10.14 -3.39 -7.65
N ARG A 246 10.76 -4.42 -7.05
CA ARG A 246 12.16 -4.41 -6.63
C ARG A 246 12.97 -5.17 -7.66
N LEU A 247 13.87 -4.45 -8.32
CA LEU A 247 14.81 -4.98 -9.29
C LEU A 247 16.14 -5.32 -8.62
N THR A 248 16.79 -6.36 -9.09
CA THR A 248 18.19 -6.64 -8.85
C THR A 248 19.01 -5.77 -9.79
N VAL A 249 19.82 -4.87 -9.21
CA VAL A 249 20.63 -3.89 -9.92
C VAL A 249 22.12 -4.15 -9.70
N PRO A 250 23.02 -3.62 -10.53
CA PRO A 250 24.46 -3.82 -10.34
C PRO A 250 24.95 -3.31 -8.97
N GLU A 251 25.58 -4.18 -8.17
CA GLU A 251 26.06 -3.86 -6.81
C GLU A 251 26.93 -2.60 -6.72
N LYS A 252 27.70 -2.33 -7.78
CA LYS A 252 28.52 -1.12 -7.90
C LYS A 252 27.73 0.19 -7.81
N TRP A 253 26.42 0.17 -8.02
CA TRP A 253 25.55 1.34 -7.88
C TRP A 253 25.32 1.74 -6.42
N THR A 254 25.45 0.81 -5.46
CA THR A 254 25.38 1.12 -4.03
C THR A 254 26.43 2.17 -3.64
N LYS A 255 27.61 2.17 -4.27
CA LYS A 255 28.63 3.20 -4.04
C LYS A 255 28.14 4.62 -4.37
N LEU A 256 27.29 4.78 -5.39
CA LEU A 256 26.72 6.08 -5.75
C LEU A 256 25.68 6.53 -4.72
N ILE A 257 24.88 5.61 -4.18
CA ILE A 257 23.94 5.91 -3.09
C ILE A 257 24.73 6.39 -1.85
N ASN A 258 25.82 5.71 -1.53
CA ASN A 258 26.69 6.06 -0.42
C ASN A 258 27.36 7.43 -0.64
N GLU A 259 27.76 7.77 -1.87
CA GLU A 259 28.25 9.11 -2.19
C GLU A 259 27.18 10.20 -1.97
N PHE A 260 25.92 9.95 -2.35
CA PHE A 260 24.81 10.88 -2.03
C PHE A 260 24.64 11.03 -0.52
N SER A 261 24.66 9.91 0.22
CA SER A 261 24.57 9.89 1.69
C SER A 261 25.68 10.74 2.33
N LEU A 262 26.94 10.48 1.97
CA LEU A 262 28.10 11.18 2.51
C LEU A 262 28.06 12.69 2.23
N ARG A 263 27.68 13.11 1.01
CA ARG A 263 27.57 14.54 0.68
C ARG A 263 26.44 15.23 1.44
N LEU A 264 25.30 14.55 1.63
CA LEU A 264 24.20 15.09 2.44
C LEU A 264 24.58 15.13 3.93
N LEU A 265 25.26 14.13 4.46
CA LEU A 265 25.77 14.14 5.85
C LEU A 265 26.77 15.28 6.11
N ALA A 266 27.56 15.65 5.09
CA ALA A 266 28.48 16.78 5.15
C ALA A 266 27.81 18.14 4.85
N TRP A 267 26.49 18.16 4.60
CA TRP A 267 25.80 19.38 4.17
C TRP A 267 25.76 20.42 5.30
N PRO A 268 26.18 21.68 5.06
CA PRO A 268 26.22 22.70 6.11
C PRO A 268 24.84 22.95 6.76
N GLN A 269 23.77 22.94 5.98
CA GLN A 269 22.38 23.07 6.45
C GLN A 269 21.67 21.73 6.62
N PHE A 270 22.39 20.64 6.93
CA PHE A 270 21.77 19.32 7.10
C PHE A 270 20.62 19.35 8.10
N ALA A 271 20.77 20.13 9.18
CA ALA A 271 19.77 20.29 10.23
C ALA A 271 18.41 20.79 9.72
N ASP A 272 18.37 21.52 8.59
CA ASP A 272 17.16 22.12 8.04
C ASP A 272 16.45 21.22 7.02
N LEU A 273 17.17 20.25 6.44
CA LEU A 273 16.63 19.35 5.42
C LEU A 273 15.37 18.58 5.85
N PRO A 274 15.21 18.11 7.11
CA PRO A 274 13.99 17.41 7.52
C PRO A 274 12.73 18.25 7.48
N TYR A 275 12.84 19.57 7.53
CA TYR A 275 11.73 20.47 7.78
C TYR A 275 11.14 21.07 6.50
N ASN A 276 11.84 20.99 5.37
CA ASN A 276 11.30 21.35 4.07
C ASN A 276 10.66 20.13 3.36
N GLU A 277 9.50 20.34 2.74
CA GLU A 277 8.69 19.28 2.11
C GLU A 277 9.43 18.50 1.02
N PHE A 278 10.34 19.16 0.28
CA PHE A 278 11.05 18.51 -0.81
C PHE A 278 12.30 17.77 -0.33
N THR A 279 13.09 18.40 0.55
CA THR A 279 14.31 17.81 1.09
C THR A 279 14.03 16.69 2.08
N SER A 280 12.92 16.76 2.84
CA SER A 280 12.47 15.65 3.68
C SER A 280 12.19 14.39 2.86
N VAL A 281 11.50 14.52 1.73
CA VAL A 281 11.21 13.36 0.86
C VAL A 281 12.48 12.85 0.18
N LEU A 282 13.45 13.72 -0.12
CA LEU A 282 14.78 13.29 -0.55
C LEU A 282 15.45 12.39 0.51
N LEU A 283 15.45 12.80 1.77
CA LEU A 283 15.98 11.99 2.87
C LEU A 283 15.20 10.68 3.06
N GLN A 284 13.87 10.71 2.93
CA GLN A 284 13.03 9.49 2.97
C GLN A 284 13.44 8.49 1.87
N ASN A 285 13.68 8.98 0.65
CA ASN A 285 14.09 8.15 -0.47
C ASN A 285 15.52 7.61 -0.29
N LEU A 286 16.42 8.40 0.29
CA LEU A 286 17.76 7.96 0.66
C LEU A 286 17.71 6.83 1.71
N LEU A 287 16.99 7.04 2.82
CA LEU A 287 16.80 6.02 3.87
C LEU A 287 16.22 4.72 3.29
N THR A 288 15.18 4.84 2.46
CA THR A 288 14.56 3.68 1.79
C THR A 288 15.55 2.95 0.87
N SER A 289 16.41 3.70 0.17
CA SER A 289 17.39 3.15 -0.77
C SER A 289 18.58 2.48 -0.06
N LEU A 290 19.04 3.05 1.05
CA LEU A 290 20.07 2.44 1.91
C LEU A 290 19.55 1.15 2.54
N ALA A 291 18.30 1.15 3.03
CA ALA A 291 17.66 -0.05 3.57
C ALA A 291 17.52 -1.15 2.52
N ARG A 292 17.09 -0.79 1.30
CA ARG A 292 17.00 -1.72 0.17
C ARG A 292 18.36 -2.29 -0.24
N SER A 293 19.42 -1.51 -0.07
CA SER A 293 20.80 -1.90 -0.36
C SER A 293 21.48 -2.59 0.82
N GLU A 294 20.76 -2.83 1.93
CA GLU A 294 21.24 -3.47 3.15
C GLU A 294 22.44 -2.75 3.83
N ASP A 295 22.62 -1.45 3.57
CA ASP A 295 23.71 -0.67 4.15
C ASP A 295 23.35 -0.16 5.56
N LYS A 296 23.44 -1.07 6.53
CA LYS A 296 23.13 -0.79 7.95
C LYS A 296 24.03 0.29 8.55
N PHE A 297 25.28 0.40 8.08
CA PHE A 297 26.23 1.36 8.61
C PHE A 297 25.84 2.79 8.22
N GLN A 298 25.58 3.04 6.93
CA GLN A 298 25.11 4.34 6.47
C GLN A 298 23.75 4.72 7.08
N LEU A 299 22.84 3.76 7.24
CA LEU A 299 21.56 3.98 7.93
C LEU A 299 21.75 4.46 9.37
N ALA A 300 22.67 3.84 10.13
CA ALA A 300 22.97 4.26 11.49
C ALA A 300 23.56 5.68 11.52
N GLN A 301 24.53 5.99 10.65
CA GLN A 301 25.17 7.31 10.60
C GLN A 301 24.16 8.44 10.32
N ILE A 302 23.30 8.26 9.32
CA ILE A 302 22.28 9.26 9.00
C ILE A 302 21.18 9.33 10.05
N GLY A 303 20.79 8.19 10.63
CA GLY A 303 19.84 8.14 11.74
C GLY A 303 20.34 8.92 12.96
N GLU A 304 21.59 8.70 13.37
CA GLU A 304 22.23 9.42 14.48
C GLU A 304 22.32 10.92 14.22
N LYS A 305 22.77 11.32 13.02
CA LYS A 305 22.87 12.74 12.66
C LYS A 305 21.50 13.42 12.63
N LEU A 306 20.49 12.78 12.03
CA LEU A 306 19.11 13.29 12.02
C LEU A 306 18.58 13.47 13.44
N LEU A 307 18.80 12.48 14.31
CA LEU A 307 18.33 12.53 15.68
C LEU A 307 18.98 13.70 16.44
N ASN A 308 20.31 13.75 16.44
CA ASN A 308 21.08 14.65 17.28
C ASN A 308 21.10 16.10 16.76
N GLU A 309 21.19 16.30 15.44
CA GLU A 309 21.33 17.65 14.86
C GLU A 309 20.01 18.24 14.35
N SER A 310 18.95 17.44 14.24
CA SER A 310 17.64 17.91 13.78
C SER A 310 16.54 17.61 14.80
N PHE A 311 16.22 16.34 15.02
CA PHE A 311 14.96 15.95 15.65
C PHE A 311 14.83 16.36 17.11
N LEU A 312 15.91 16.24 17.89
CA LEU A 312 15.94 16.58 19.31
C LEU A 312 16.04 18.06 19.61
N LYS A 313 16.23 18.91 18.59
CA LYS A 313 16.20 20.35 18.80
C LYS A 313 14.83 20.77 19.33
N GLU A 314 14.81 21.85 20.09
CA GLU A 314 13.58 22.47 20.58
C GLU A 314 13.37 23.78 19.81
N GLU A 315 12.15 24.06 19.40
CA GLU A 315 11.74 25.41 18.96
C GLU A 315 11.13 26.16 20.13
N PRO A 316 11.31 27.49 20.21
CA PRO A 316 10.63 28.29 21.22
C PRO A 316 9.11 28.09 21.11
N PRO A 317 8.39 28.09 22.24
CA PRO A 317 6.93 28.00 22.23
C PRO A 317 6.33 29.12 21.38
N ALA A 318 5.26 28.80 20.65
CA ALA A 318 4.49 29.80 19.93
C ALA A 318 3.86 30.80 20.91
N GLU A 319 3.58 32.03 20.44
CA GLU A 319 2.96 33.07 21.29
C GLU A 319 1.58 32.63 21.85
N ASP A 320 0.92 31.68 21.19
CA ASP A 320 -0.38 31.12 21.57
C ASP A 320 -0.28 29.82 22.41
N ASP A 321 0.93 29.31 22.71
CA ASP A 321 1.08 28.07 23.47
C ASP A 321 0.76 28.27 24.96
N GLU A 322 0.09 27.29 25.57
CA GLU A 322 -0.18 27.33 27.00
C GLU A 322 1.13 27.29 27.81
N PRO A 323 1.28 28.11 28.87
CA PRO A 323 2.53 28.26 29.63
C PRO A 323 3.10 26.96 30.24
N GLU A 324 2.28 25.92 30.36
CA GLU A 324 2.61 24.65 31.01
C GLU A 324 2.63 23.46 30.03
N ALA A 325 2.51 23.71 28.72
CA ALA A 325 2.50 22.64 27.72
C ALA A 325 3.85 21.90 27.66
N VAL A 326 3.80 20.58 27.57
CA VAL A 326 5.00 19.74 27.39
C VAL A 326 5.63 20.07 26.04
N GLN A 327 6.82 20.68 26.07
CA GLN A 327 7.54 21.02 24.86
C GLN A 327 7.98 19.75 24.12
N LEU A 328 7.47 19.56 22.91
CA LEU A 328 7.82 18.44 22.05
C LEU A 328 9.10 18.74 21.25
N PRO A 329 9.96 17.74 21.01
CA PRO A 329 11.07 17.87 20.09
C PRO A 329 10.61 18.36 18.71
N LYS A 330 11.44 19.18 18.04
CA LYS A 330 11.16 19.85 16.76
C LYS A 330 10.66 18.89 15.67
N VAL A 331 11.07 17.62 15.70
CA VAL A 331 10.57 16.60 14.75
C VAL A 331 9.04 16.46 14.73
N PHE A 332 8.37 16.70 15.85
CA PHE A 332 6.92 16.56 15.99
C PHE A 332 6.13 17.84 15.68
N GLN A 333 6.83 18.93 15.37
CA GLN A 333 6.22 20.22 15.08
C GLN A 333 5.98 20.43 13.58
N HIS A 334 6.68 19.66 12.73
CA HIS A 334 6.59 19.77 11.27
C HIS A 334 6.13 18.48 10.61
N ASP A 335 5.13 18.62 9.75
CA ASP A 335 4.50 17.56 8.98
C ASP A 335 5.52 16.79 8.10
N SER A 336 6.50 17.52 7.55
CA SER A 336 7.62 17.00 6.74
C SER A 336 8.57 16.12 7.55
N SER A 337 8.94 16.53 8.77
CA SER A 337 9.87 15.77 9.62
C SER A 337 9.21 14.57 10.28
N ILE A 338 7.91 14.63 10.62
CA ILE A 338 7.14 13.48 11.10
C ILE A 338 7.14 12.36 10.05
N ARG A 339 6.88 12.70 8.77
CA ARG A 339 6.92 11.73 7.66
C ARG A 339 8.31 11.12 7.47
N LEU A 340 9.37 11.91 7.68
CA LEU A 340 10.75 11.39 7.65
C LEU A 340 11.02 10.44 8.83
N LEU A 341 10.58 10.79 10.04
CA LEU A 341 10.69 9.94 11.23
C LEU A 341 9.96 8.61 11.03
N GLU A 342 8.77 8.61 10.42
CA GLU A 342 8.04 7.38 10.07
C GLU A 342 8.86 6.43 9.18
N VAL A 343 9.59 6.98 8.20
CA VAL A 343 10.49 6.18 7.35
C VAL A 343 11.68 5.68 8.16
N LEU A 344 12.32 6.55 8.95
CA LEU A 344 13.46 6.16 9.79
C LEU A 344 13.10 5.03 10.77
N LEU A 345 11.94 5.11 11.44
CA LEU A 345 11.41 4.06 12.31
C LEU A 345 11.27 2.71 11.60
N SER A 346 11.05 2.71 10.29
CA SER A 346 10.82 1.48 9.50
C SER A 346 12.08 0.85 8.94
N VAL A 347 13.19 1.58 8.92
CA VAL A 347 14.45 1.11 8.35
C VAL A 347 15.57 0.99 9.38
N SER A 348 15.36 1.50 10.59
CA SER A 348 16.32 1.44 11.69
C SER A 348 16.52 0.02 12.19
N SER A 349 17.71 -0.25 12.74
CA SER A 349 17.93 -1.47 13.53
C SER A 349 17.09 -1.46 14.80
N GLU A 350 16.85 -2.64 15.37
CA GLU A 350 16.09 -2.79 16.62
C GLU A 350 16.74 -2.02 17.78
N ASP A 351 18.07 -2.10 17.89
CA ASP A 351 18.84 -1.38 18.92
C ASP A 351 18.71 0.14 18.76
N PHE A 352 18.86 0.66 17.54
CA PHE A 352 18.74 2.11 17.31
C PHE A 352 17.31 2.61 17.57
N LEU A 353 16.29 1.83 17.15
CA LEU A 353 14.90 2.15 17.42
C LEU A 353 14.62 2.18 18.93
N LYS A 354 15.12 1.22 19.69
CA LYS A 354 14.90 1.10 21.13
C LYS A 354 15.68 2.13 21.94
N ASP A 355 17.00 2.15 21.77
CA ASP A 355 17.91 2.87 22.67
C ASP A 355 18.00 4.37 22.35
N HIS A 356 17.66 4.75 21.12
CA HIS A 356 17.73 6.14 20.66
C HIS A 356 16.35 6.70 20.32
N LEU A 357 15.67 6.17 19.29
CA LEU A 357 14.41 6.77 18.82
C LEU A 357 13.32 6.71 19.88
N PHE A 358 13.02 5.53 20.42
CA PHE A 358 11.98 5.36 21.45
C PHE A 358 12.34 6.14 22.71
N LYS A 359 13.52 5.87 23.29
CA LYS A 359 13.94 6.45 24.57
C LYS A 359 13.97 7.98 24.56
N GLN A 360 14.40 8.60 23.46
CA GLN A 360 14.60 10.06 23.41
C GLN A 360 13.40 10.81 22.83
N LEU A 361 12.65 10.23 21.89
CA LEU A 361 11.53 10.91 21.23
C LEU A 361 10.16 10.52 21.79
N PHE A 362 9.96 9.27 22.22
CA PHE A 362 8.63 8.72 22.51
C PHE A 362 8.37 8.42 23.98
N GLN A 363 9.38 7.96 24.71
CA GLN A 363 9.23 7.57 26.11
C GLN A 363 8.74 8.75 26.97
N GLY A 364 7.71 8.50 27.78
CA GLY A 364 7.02 9.50 28.59
C GLY A 364 6.05 10.39 27.82
N LYS A 365 5.92 10.22 26.49
CA LYS A 365 5.12 11.08 25.60
C LYS A 365 4.09 10.27 24.79
N ILE A 366 3.95 8.96 25.01
CA ILE A 366 3.12 8.09 24.17
C ILE A 366 1.66 8.54 24.11
N VAL A 367 1.05 8.90 25.25
CA VAL A 367 -0.35 9.34 25.31
C VAL A 367 -0.54 10.66 24.57
N LEU A 368 0.30 11.66 24.87
CA LEU A 368 0.29 12.97 24.20
C LEU A 368 0.40 12.80 22.68
N LEU A 369 1.42 12.07 22.21
CA LEU A 369 1.64 11.86 20.78
C LEU A 369 0.51 11.04 20.12
N SER A 370 -0.16 10.17 20.87
CA SER A 370 -1.31 9.40 20.38
C SER A 370 -2.57 10.25 20.25
N ASN A 371 -2.73 11.27 21.09
CA ASN A 371 -3.88 12.19 21.08
C ASN A 371 -3.70 13.39 20.14
N THR A 372 -2.51 13.58 19.56
CA THR A 372 -2.27 14.66 18.58
C THR A 372 -2.44 14.18 17.13
N ARG A 373 -3.20 14.95 16.34
CA ARG A 373 -3.58 14.61 14.96
C ARG A 373 -2.40 14.35 14.01
N ALA A 374 -1.32 15.10 14.16
CA ALA A 374 -0.15 14.97 13.29
C ALA A 374 0.74 13.78 13.71
N THR A 375 0.95 13.59 15.01
CA THR A 375 1.98 12.67 15.54
C THR A 375 1.50 11.23 15.76
N ASN A 376 0.19 10.99 15.85
CA ASN A 376 -0.32 9.63 16.09
C ASN A 376 0.09 8.63 14.99
N PHE A 377 0.39 9.10 13.78
CA PHE A 377 0.93 8.25 12.70
C PHE A 377 2.36 7.77 13.00
N ALA A 378 3.20 8.61 13.60
CA ALA A 378 4.52 8.19 14.06
C ALA A 378 4.43 7.14 15.18
N VAL A 379 3.44 7.26 16.08
CA VAL A 379 3.15 6.25 17.11
C VAL A 379 2.70 4.92 16.48
N GLN A 380 1.79 4.97 15.51
CA GLN A 380 1.38 3.79 14.74
C GLN A 380 2.56 3.13 14.04
N LYS A 381 3.45 3.94 13.46
CA LYS A 381 4.64 3.48 12.76
C LYS A 381 5.70 2.89 13.69
N LEU A 382 5.85 3.44 14.90
CA LEU A 382 6.66 2.85 15.95
C LEU A 382 6.14 1.46 16.31
N LEU A 383 4.83 1.32 16.60
CA LEU A 383 4.19 0.04 16.92
C LEU A 383 4.43 -1.03 15.84
N ASP A 384 4.28 -0.65 14.56
CA ASP A 384 4.53 -1.57 13.43
C ASP A 384 5.96 -2.16 13.44
N ASN A 385 6.94 -1.45 14.00
CA ASN A 385 8.36 -1.81 13.97
C ASN A 385 8.95 -2.25 15.32
N ILE A 386 8.19 -2.25 16.43
CA ILE A 386 8.67 -2.80 17.71
C ILE A 386 8.84 -4.31 17.58
N ALA A 387 10.07 -4.83 17.61
CA ALA A 387 10.34 -6.27 17.59
C ALA A 387 10.54 -6.89 19.00
N ASP A 388 10.89 -6.07 19.99
CA ASP A 388 11.15 -6.49 21.36
C ASP A 388 9.89 -6.51 22.23
N LYS A 389 9.66 -7.60 22.95
CA LYS A 389 8.52 -7.74 23.88
C LYS A 389 8.61 -6.70 24.99
N HIS A 390 9.79 -6.53 25.59
CA HIS A 390 9.95 -5.62 26.71
C HIS A 390 9.65 -4.16 26.30
N LEU A 391 10.11 -3.76 25.11
CA LEU A 391 9.76 -2.46 24.55
C LEU A 391 8.25 -2.29 24.33
N LEU A 392 7.54 -3.31 23.84
CA LEU A 392 6.08 -3.26 23.72
C LEU A 392 5.40 -3.13 25.10
N GLU A 393 5.94 -3.77 26.13
CA GLU A 393 5.42 -3.65 27.50
C GLU A 393 5.58 -2.23 28.06
N LEU A 394 6.74 -1.59 27.84
CA LEU A 394 6.98 -0.20 28.21
C LEU A 394 6.01 0.74 27.48
N PHE A 395 5.90 0.61 26.16
CA PHE A 395 4.93 1.38 25.36
C PHE A 395 3.51 1.20 25.91
N PHE A 396 3.10 -0.04 26.14
CA PHE A 396 1.74 -0.36 26.60
C PHE A 396 1.47 0.28 27.97
N SER A 397 2.46 0.25 28.88
CA SER A 397 2.31 0.81 30.22
C SER A 397 2.00 2.31 30.23
N GLU A 398 2.54 3.07 29.27
CA GLU A 398 2.23 4.49 29.13
C GLU A 398 0.84 4.73 28.55
N LEU A 399 0.41 3.93 27.57
CA LEU A 399 -0.88 4.09 26.91
C LEU A 399 -2.08 3.61 27.75
N ASP A 400 -1.83 2.84 28.81
CA ASP A 400 -2.86 2.16 29.63
C ASP A 400 -3.97 3.12 30.09
N ALA A 401 -3.61 4.31 30.58
CA ALA A 401 -4.58 5.30 31.07
C ALA A 401 -5.19 6.19 29.96
N GLY A 402 -4.63 6.16 28.74
CA GLY A 402 -5.01 7.07 27.65
C GLY A 402 -5.81 6.43 26.52
N LEU A 403 -6.02 5.11 26.53
CA LEU A 403 -6.65 4.39 25.40
C LEU A 403 -8.05 4.91 25.08
N GLU A 404 -8.86 5.23 26.10
CA GLU A 404 -10.21 5.76 25.90
C GLU A 404 -10.19 7.11 25.20
N GLU A 405 -9.33 8.04 25.64
CA GLU A 405 -9.17 9.34 25.00
C GLU A 405 -8.73 9.20 23.54
N VAL A 406 -7.78 8.31 23.26
CA VAL A 406 -7.30 8.02 21.90
C VAL A 406 -8.44 7.53 20.99
N LEU A 407 -9.36 6.71 21.52
CA LEU A 407 -10.56 6.29 20.79
C LEU A 407 -11.53 7.45 20.58
N GLN A 408 -11.76 8.29 21.59
CA GLN A 408 -12.65 9.46 21.52
C GLN A 408 -12.15 10.51 20.50
N GLN A 409 -10.83 10.72 20.42
CA GLN A 409 -10.20 11.58 19.40
C GLN A 409 -10.25 10.99 17.98
N GLY A 410 -10.69 9.74 17.83
CA GLY A 410 -10.77 9.05 16.54
C GLY A 410 -9.42 8.52 16.04
N HIS A 411 -8.36 8.55 16.85
CA HIS A 411 -7.02 8.02 16.54
C HIS A 411 -6.95 6.49 16.69
N THR A 412 -8.01 5.81 16.25
CA THR A 412 -8.25 4.36 16.33
C THR A 412 -7.18 3.51 15.64
N GLY A 413 -6.36 4.10 14.75
CA GLY A 413 -5.22 3.45 14.13
C GLY A 413 -4.14 3.03 15.14
N VAL A 414 -3.95 3.82 16.21
CA VAL A 414 -3.03 3.49 17.31
C VAL A 414 -3.44 2.16 17.96
N VAL A 415 -4.74 2.01 18.26
CA VAL A 415 -5.29 0.79 18.87
C VAL A 415 -5.22 -0.41 17.92
N ALA A 416 -5.47 -0.21 16.62
CA ALA A 416 -5.34 -1.27 15.62
C ALA A 416 -3.89 -1.76 15.49
N ASN A 417 -2.92 -0.86 15.46
CA ASN A 417 -1.50 -1.21 15.38
C ASN A 417 -1.01 -1.83 16.69
N LEU A 418 -1.55 -1.40 17.84
CA LEU A 418 -1.29 -2.04 19.12
C LEU A 418 -1.79 -3.49 19.14
N ALA A 419 -3.01 -3.74 18.64
CA ALA A 419 -3.57 -5.09 18.52
C ALA A 419 -2.73 -6.00 17.60
N LYS A 420 -2.30 -5.48 16.44
CA LYS A 420 -1.38 -6.21 15.55
C LYS A 420 -0.04 -6.49 16.21
N SER A 421 0.51 -5.55 16.97
CA SER A 421 1.79 -5.72 17.67
C SER A 421 1.69 -6.76 18.79
N CYS A 422 0.61 -6.73 19.58
CA CYS A 422 0.30 -7.74 20.57
C CYS A 422 0.13 -9.13 19.94
N ASN A 423 -0.45 -9.21 18.73
CA ASN A 423 -0.54 -10.46 17.98
C ASN A 423 0.86 -10.94 17.56
N ARG A 424 1.59 -10.09 16.83
CA ARG A 424 2.90 -10.38 16.23
C ARG A 424 3.91 -10.84 17.28
N LEU A 425 3.93 -10.21 18.45
CA LEU A 425 4.84 -10.55 19.53
C LEU A 425 4.26 -11.54 20.55
N SER A 426 2.98 -11.89 20.44
CA SER A 426 2.29 -12.74 21.42
C SER A 426 2.50 -12.25 22.86
N CYS A 427 2.33 -10.94 23.08
CA CYS A 427 2.59 -10.24 24.34
C CYS A 427 1.45 -9.23 24.62
N GLN A 428 1.15 -8.95 25.88
CA GLN A 428 0.07 -8.04 26.35
C GLN A 428 -1.34 -8.29 25.78
N GLN A 429 -1.59 -9.44 25.15
CA GLN A 429 -2.87 -9.78 24.48
C GLN A 429 -4.08 -9.68 25.42
N GLY A 430 -4.01 -10.29 26.60
CA GLY A 430 -5.10 -10.25 27.58
C GLY A 430 -5.32 -8.86 28.17
N LYS A 431 -4.23 -8.11 28.40
CA LYS A 431 -4.28 -6.74 28.88
C LYS A 431 -4.95 -5.82 27.85
N LEU A 432 -4.61 -5.97 26.58
CA LEU A 432 -5.26 -5.23 25.49
C LEU A 432 -6.77 -5.51 25.42
N ILE A 433 -7.19 -6.78 25.47
CA ILE A 433 -8.63 -7.09 25.44
C ILE A 433 -9.31 -6.37 26.60
N LYS A 434 -8.80 -6.51 27.83
CA LYS A 434 -9.39 -5.85 29.00
C LYS A 434 -9.50 -4.34 28.79
N LEU A 435 -8.40 -3.68 28.44
CA LEU A 435 -8.36 -2.24 28.30
C LEU A 435 -9.27 -1.72 27.17
N LEU A 436 -9.33 -2.43 26.04
CA LEU A 436 -10.25 -2.10 24.95
C LEU A 436 -11.72 -2.18 25.40
N LEU A 437 -12.08 -3.22 26.17
CA LEU A 437 -13.45 -3.38 26.64
C LEU A 437 -13.81 -2.36 27.71
N ASP A 438 -12.87 -2.00 28.59
CA ASP A 438 -13.03 -0.95 29.59
C ASP A 438 -13.22 0.41 28.88
N ALA A 439 -12.35 0.75 27.92
CA ALA A 439 -12.43 2.00 27.14
C ALA A 439 -13.69 2.12 26.25
N LEU A 440 -14.28 0.98 25.85
CA LEU A 440 -15.56 0.93 25.15
C LEU A 440 -16.76 0.74 26.08
N HIS A 441 -16.56 0.74 27.40
CA HIS A 441 -17.60 0.60 28.42
C HIS A 441 -18.45 -0.67 28.20
N CYS A 442 -17.80 -1.76 27.77
CA CYS A 442 -18.45 -3.01 27.38
C CYS A 442 -17.85 -4.27 28.03
N SER A 443 -17.17 -4.10 29.16
CA SER A 443 -16.57 -5.21 29.92
C SER A 443 -17.58 -6.25 30.41
N ASP A 444 -18.83 -5.85 30.67
CA ASP A 444 -19.90 -6.79 31.05
C ASP A 444 -20.81 -7.19 29.88
N ALA A 445 -20.58 -6.66 28.68
CA ALA A 445 -21.38 -6.99 27.50
C ALA A 445 -21.03 -8.38 26.95
N THR A 446 -22.03 -9.05 26.35
CA THR A 446 -21.91 -10.33 25.66
C THR A 446 -22.66 -10.31 24.32
N GLY A 447 -22.54 -11.40 23.54
CA GLY A 447 -23.20 -11.55 22.25
C GLY A 447 -23.08 -10.36 21.30
N GLU A 448 -24.20 -10.02 20.68
CA GLU A 448 -24.30 -8.98 19.65
C GLU A 448 -23.91 -7.59 20.16
N LYS A 449 -24.18 -7.27 21.43
CA LYS A 449 -23.80 -5.97 22.03
C LYS A 449 -22.29 -5.81 22.09
N LEU A 450 -21.58 -6.83 22.59
CA LEU A 450 -20.12 -6.85 22.65
C LEU A 450 -19.50 -6.82 21.25
N LEU A 451 -19.99 -7.68 20.36
CA LEU A 451 -19.48 -7.77 18.98
C LEU A 451 -19.60 -6.42 18.26
N ASN A 452 -20.77 -5.78 18.33
CA ASN A 452 -20.99 -4.49 17.70
C ASN A 452 -20.16 -3.37 18.32
N SER A 453 -19.96 -3.39 19.65
CA SER A 453 -19.13 -2.38 20.32
C SER A 453 -17.68 -2.41 19.81
N VAL A 454 -17.10 -3.61 19.66
CA VAL A 454 -15.74 -3.77 19.11
C VAL A 454 -15.68 -3.48 17.61
N LEU A 455 -16.64 -3.98 16.82
CA LEU A 455 -16.65 -3.76 15.37
C LEU A 455 -16.84 -2.30 14.98
N LYS A 456 -17.62 -1.56 15.76
CA LYS A 456 -17.95 -0.15 15.49
C LYS A 456 -17.10 0.83 16.30
N LEU A 457 -16.31 0.34 17.27
CA LEU A 457 -15.50 1.13 18.21
C LEU A 457 -16.34 2.20 18.93
N MET A 458 -17.49 1.79 19.45
CA MET A 458 -18.44 2.65 20.16
C MET A 458 -19.01 1.95 21.39
N PRO A 459 -19.30 2.69 22.47
CA PRO A 459 -19.99 2.13 23.62
C PRO A 459 -21.41 1.64 23.29
N PRO A 460 -21.92 0.61 24.00
CA PRO A 460 -23.28 0.08 23.82
C PRO A 460 -24.37 1.15 23.87
N GLU A 461 -24.24 2.13 24.77
CA GLU A 461 -25.20 3.21 25.00
C GLU A 461 -25.27 4.17 23.79
N VAL A 462 -24.14 4.39 23.13
CA VAL A 462 -24.06 5.19 21.90
C VAL A 462 -24.64 4.41 20.73
N LEU A 463 -24.32 3.12 20.63
CA LEU A 463 -24.85 2.24 19.58
C LEU A 463 -26.36 2.08 19.65
N ALA A 464 -26.95 2.07 20.85
CA ALA A 464 -28.40 2.04 21.03
C ALA A 464 -29.10 3.26 20.40
N LYS A 465 -28.38 4.38 20.21
CA LYS A 465 -28.89 5.59 19.53
C LYS A 465 -28.53 5.64 18.05
N GLN A 466 -27.66 4.75 17.57
CA GLN A 466 -27.12 4.72 16.21
C GLN A 466 -27.22 3.33 15.59
N GLU A 467 -28.44 2.80 15.45
CA GLU A 467 -28.68 1.43 14.98
C GLU A 467 -27.99 1.12 13.64
N ASN A 468 -27.89 2.10 12.74
CA ASN A 468 -27.32 1.96 11.40
C ASN A 468 -25.83 2.35 11.29
N ALA A 469 -25.11 2.53 12.40
CA ALA A 469 -23.69 2.84 12.36
C ALA A 469 -22.91 1.76 11.58
N PRO A 470 -22.05 2.12 10.60
CA PRO A 470 -21.30 1.17 9.79
C PRO A 470 -20.21 0.46 10.63
N ILE A 471 -19.77 -0.72 10.20
CA ILE A 471 -18.62 -1.39 10.80
C ILE A 471 -17.39 -0.51 10.60
N HIS A 472 -16.64 -0.22 11.66
CA HIS A 472 -15.42 0.59 11.59
C HIS A 472 -14.26 -0.26 11.03
N LEU A 473 -13.43 0.32 10.13
CA LEU A 473 -12.31 -0.42 9.53
C LEU A 473 -11.35 -0.95 10.59
N HIS A 474 -10.91 -0.08 11.50
CA HIS A 474 -10.03 -0.48 12.59
C HIS A 474 -10.71 -1.42 13.60
N GLY A 475 -12.03 -1.30 13.80
CA GLY A 475 -12.77 -2.22 14.68
C GLY A 475 -12.72 -3.66 14.15
N SER A 476 -12.93 -3.83 12.84
CA SER A 476 -12.74 -5.13 12.17
C SER A 476 -11.31 -5.64 12.25
N VAL A 477 -10.31 -4.78 12.01
CA VAL A 477 -8.88 -5.16 12.09
C VAL A 477 -8.48 -5.57 13.51
N ILE A 478 -8.97 -4.85 14.53
CA ILE A 478 -8.74 -5.16 15.94
C ILE A 478 -9.36 -6.53 16.27
N LEU A 479 -10.61 -6.77 15.88
CA LEU A 479 -11.26 -8.05 16.12
C LEU A 479 -10.52 -9.21 15.43
N GLN A 480 -10.08 -9.02 14.18
CA GLN A 480 -9.27 -10.02 13.47
C GLN A 480 -7.97 -10.33 14.22
N ALA A 481 -7.26 -9.31 14.72
CA ALA A 481 -6.06 -9.52 15.52
C ALA A 481 -6.36 -10.24 16.84
N ILE A 482 -7.43 -9.89 17.54
CA ILE A 482 -7.86 -10.52 18.79
C ILE A 482 -8.20 -12.00 18.58
N LEU A 483 -8.85 -12.36 17.46
CA LEU A 483 -9.18 -13.75 17.16
C LEU A 483 -7.91 -14.61 16.98
N GLU A 484 -6.78 -14.01 16.63
CA GLU A 484 -5.47 -14.65 16.55
C GLU A 484 -4.67 -14.61 17.88
N PHE A 485 -5.25 -14.11 18.97
CA PHE A 485 -4.62 -14.17 20.29
C PHE A 485 -4.72 -15.55 20.90
N ASN A 486 -3.84 -15.85 21.87
CA ASN A 486 -3.80 -17.15 22.54
C ASN A 486 -5.11 -17.51 23.27
N LYS A 487 -5.89 -16.51 23.70
CA LYS A 487 -7.14 -16.67 24.46
C LYS A 487 -8.24 -15.74 23.93
N PRO A 488 -8.83 -16.01 22.74
CA PRO A 488 -9.83 -15.14 22.11
C PRO A 488 -11.27 -15.41 22.59
N ILE A 489 -11.43 -16.25 23.62
CA ILE A 489 -12.68 -16.95 23.98
C ILE A 489 -13.88 -16.00 24.12
N LYS A 490 -13.70 -14.84 24.76
CA LYS A 490 -14.81 -13.89 24.98
C LYS A 490 -15.41 -13.37 23.66
N LEU A 491 -14.56 -13.05 22.69
CA LEU A 491 -15.00 -12.56 21.38
C LEU A 491 -15.48 -13.70 20.47
N VAL A 492 -14.91 -14.89 20.59
CA VAL A 492 -15.44 -16.09 19.94
C VAL A 492 -16.86 -16.38 20.40
N SER A 493 -17.12 -16.34 21.71
CA SER A 493 -18.48 -16.52 22.26
C SER A 493 -19.43 -15.43 21.79
N ALA A 494 -19.00 -14.16 21.78
CA ALA A 494 -19.82 -13.05 21.30
C ALA A 494 -20.29 -13.22 19.84
N ILE A 495 -19.40 -13.72 18.97
CA ILE A 495 -19.73 -14.06 17.58
C ILE A 495 -20.78 -15.18 17.53
N LEU A 496 -20.59 -16.25 18.30
CA LEU A 496 -21.48 -17.42 18.32
C LEU A 496 -22.82 -17.18 19.02
N GLU A 497 -22.93 -16.13 19.83
CA GLU A 497 -24.16 -15.70 20.52
C GLU A 497 -24.93 -14.65 19.71
N THR A 498 -24.33 -14.03 18.70
CA THR A 498 -24.99 -13.07 17.81
C THR A 498 -25.96 -13.79 16.88
N LYS A 499 -27.18 -13.27 16.68
CA LYS A 499 -28.20 -13.89 15.80
C LYS A 499 -27.66 -14.12 14.38
N ASN A 500 -28.05 -15.23 13.76
CA ASN A 500 -27.58 -15.64 12.43
C ASN A 500 -27.81 -14.58 11.34
N ASP A 501 -28.99 -13.97 11.27
CA ASP A 501 -29.30 -12.90 10.30
C ASP A 501 -28.42 -11.67 10.49
N SER A 502 -28.20 -11.24 11.73
CA SER A 502 -27.30 -10.14 12.07
C SER A 502 -25.86 -10.47 11.69
N LEU A 503 -25.43 -11.70 11.98
CA LEU A 503 -24.09 -12.16 11.67
C LEU A 503 -23.84 -12.27 10.15
N ALA A 504 -24.84 -12.72 9.39
CA ALA A 504 -24.79 -12.72 7.94
C ALA A 504 -24.65 -11.30 7.37
N LYS A 505 -25.34 -10.30 7.94
CA LYS A 505 -25.13 -8.88 7.56
C LYS A 505 -23.69 -8.43 7.82
N ILE A 506 -23.09 -8.82 8.95
CA ILE A 506 -21.69 -8.53 9.25
C ILE A 506 -20.76 -9.20 8.22
N PHE A 507 -21.01 -10.47 7.88
CA PHE A 507 -20.16 -11.23 6.96
C PHE A 507 -20.34 -10.88 5.48
N THR A 508 -21.40 -10.15 5.13
CA THR A 508 -21.59 -9.58 3.79
C THR A 508 -21.00 -8.17 3.65
N ASP A 509 -20.60 -7.53 4.75
CA ASP A 509 -19.98 -6.20 4.76
C ASP A 509 -18.51 -6.24 4.26
N PRO A 510 -18.05 -5.22 3.50
CA PRO A 510 -16.68 -5.16 3.01
C PRO A 510 -15.60 -5.20 4.11
N ARG A 511 -15.87 -4.68 5.31
CA ARG A 511 -14.96 -4.66 6.46
C ARG A 511 -15.23 -5.89 7.34
N GLY A 512 -16.50 -6.23 7.59
CA GLY A 512 -16.90 -7.34 8.46
C GLY A 512 -16.60 -8.74 7.92
N SER A 513 -16.64 -8.94 6.59
CA SER A 513 -16.36 -10.24 5.95
C SER A 513 -14.99 -10.82 6.29
N PHE A 514 -13.98 -9.99 6.55
CA PHE A 514 -12.63 -10.44 6.92
C PHE A 514 -12.56 -11.09 8.32
N VAL A 515 -13.55 -10.85 9.19
CA VAL A 515 -13.65 -11.52 10.50
C VAL A 515 -13.80 -13.03 10.32
N VAL A 516 -14.49 -13.47 9.26
CA VAL A 516 -14.65 -14.90 8.94
C VAL A 516 -13.30 -15.54 8.64
N ASN A 517 -12.41 -14.83 7.93
CA ASN A 517 -11.07 -15.32 7.66
C ASN A 517 -10.34 -15.60 8.97
N ALA A 518 -10.20 -14.59 9.84
CA ALA A 518 -9.52 -14.76 11.12
C ALA A 518 -10.17 -15.85 12.00
N PHE A 519 -11.50 -15.90 12.07
CA PHE A 519 -12.20 -16.91 12.87
C PHE A 519 -11.93 -18.33 12.38
N ILE A 520 -11.94 -18.55 11.06
CA ILE A 520 -11.80 -19.88 10.47
C ILE A 520 -10.33 -20.31 10.44
N THR A 521 -9.40 -19.41 10.13
CA THR A 521 -7.98 -19.75 9.95
C THR A 521 -7.19 -19.75 11.25
N SER A 522 -7.65 -19.02 12.27
CA SER A 522 -6.85 -18.86 13.49
C SER A 522 -6.63 -20.18 14.20
N LYS A 523 -5.38 -20.48 14.56
CA LYS A 523 -5.03 -21.66 15.35
C LYS A 523 -5.58 -21.65 16.79
N PHE A 524 -6.03 -20.49 17.29
CA PHE A 524 -6.55 -20.34 18.65
C PHE A 524 -8.07 -20.40 18.75
N VAL A 525 -8.77 -20.41 17.62
CA VAL A 525 -10.20 -20.72 17.55
C VAL A 525 -10.35 -22.24 17.42
N GLY A 526 -10.97 -22.87 18.41
CA GLY A 526 -11.14 -24.33 18.43
C GLY A 526 -12.06 -24.85 17.31
N GLU A 527 -11.82 -26.07 16.85
CA GLU A 527 -12.59 -26.74 15.80
C GLU A 527 -14.09 -26.78 16.11
N LYS A 528 -14.47 -27.11 17.35
CA LYS A 528 -15.87 -27.09 17.81
C LYS A 528 -16.53 -25.71 17.64
N SER A 529 -15.79 -24.63 17.84
CA SER A 529 -16.30 -23.27 17.63
C SER A 529 -16.52 -22.97 16.15
N ARG A 530 -15.65 -23.47 15.27
CA ARG A 530 -15.82 -23.35 13.80
C ARG A 530 -17.02 -24.16 13.32
N GLU A 531 -17.16 -25.40 13.78
CA GLU A 531 -18.34 -26.21 13.47
C GLU A 531 -19.63 -25.54 13.98
N LYS A 532 -19.61 -24.99 15.20
CA LYS A 532 -20.75 -24.27 15.76
C LYS A 532 -21.09 -23.03 14.92
N LEU A 533 -20.10 -22.25 14.47
CA LEU A 533 -20.34 -21.08 13.62
C LEU A 533 -21.03 -21.47 12.31
N ILE A 534 -20.54 -22.52 11.66
CA ILE A 534 -21.10 -23.00 10.39
C ILE A 534 -22.55 -23.41 10.62
N ARG A 535 -22.82 -24.29 11.60
CA ARG A 535 -24.20 -24.69 11.93
C ARG A 535 -25.09 -23.48 12.27
N HIS A 536 -24.56 -22.50 12.98
CA HIS A 536 -25.30 -21.30 13.38
C HIS A 536 -25.73 -20.42 12.20
N LEU A 537 -25.04 -20.48 11.06
CA LEU A 537 -25.37 -19.73 9.84
C LEU A 537 -26.37 -20.44 8.92
N GLU A 538 -26.88 -21.61 9.30
CA GLU A 538 -27.96 -22.28 8.57
C GLU A 538 -29.17 -21.34 8.42
N GLY A 539 -29.72 -21.28 7.20
CA GLY A 539 -30.76 -20.34 6.79
C GLY A 539 -30.23 -19.07 6.12
N CYS A 540 -28.94 -18.74 6.25
CA CYS A 540 -28.35 -17.49 5.77
C CYS A 540 -27.29 -17.67 4.67
N TYR A 541 -27.01 -18.89 4.20
CA TYR A 541 -25.97 -19.12 3.19
C TYR A 541 -26.31 -18.48 1.84
N MET A 542 -27.60 -18.40 1.49
CA MET A 542 -28.02 -17.67 0.29
C MET A 542 -27.64 -16.18 0.36
N ASP A 543 -27.80 -15.53 1.51
CA ASP A 543 -27.47 -14.10 1.67
C ASP A 543 -25.97 -13.85 1.51
N LEU A 544 -25.15 -14.75 2.06
CA LEU A 544 -23.70 -14.74 1.84
C LEU A 544 -23.38 -14.92 0.35
N ALA A 545 -23.94 -15.95 -0.28
CA ALA A 545 -23.70 -16.29 -1.67
C ALA A 545 -24.13 -15.19 -2.66
N LEU A 546 -25.05 -14.30 -2.27
CA LEU A 546 -25.52 -13.17 -3.07
C LEU A 546 -24.79 -11.86 -2.79
N SER A 547 -23.79 -11.85 -1.91
CA SER A 547 -22.89 -10.71 -1.71
C SER A 547 -21.51 -10.91 -2.35
N SER A 548 -20.94 -9.84 -2.91
CA SER A 548 -19.57 -9.85 -3.43
C SER A 548 -18.52 -10.14 -2.35
N HIS A 549 -18.79 -9.82 -1.08
CA HIS A 549 -17.90 -10.11 0.04
C HIS A 549 -18.31 -11.39 0.77
N GLY A 550 -19.62 -11.57 0.99
CA GLY A 550 -20.18 -12.76 1.64
C GLY A 550 -19.87 -14.06 0.91
N SER A 551 -19.82 -14.04 -0.44
CA SER A 551 -19.48 -15.23 -1.23
C SER A 551 -18.09 -15.77 -0.88
N ARG A 552 -17.12 -14.91 -0.60
CA ARG A 552 -15.77 -15.31 -0.17
C ARG A 552 -15.77 -15.87 1.25
N ALA A 553 -16.56 -15.27 2.15
CA ALA A 553 -16.77 -15.81 3.48
C ALA A 553 -17.41 -17.21 3.43
N LEU A 554 -18.40 -17.41 2.55
CA LEU A 554 -19.03 -18.71 2.34
C LEU A 554 -18.06 -19.77 1.84
N GLU A 555 -17.14 -19.42 0.94
CA GLU A 555 -16.08 -20.34 0.51
C GLU A 555 -15.18 -20.79 1.67
N LEU A 556 -14.81 -19.87 2.57
CA LEU A 556 -14.00 -20.18 3.76
C LEU A 556 -14.77 -21.09 4.72
N LEU A 557 -16.04 -20.77 4.99
CA LEU A 557 -16.92 -21.59 5.82
C LEU A 557 -17.06 -23.00 5.23
N TYR A 558 -17.30 -23.11 3.93
CA TYR A 558 -17.39 -24.40 3.24
C TYR A 558 -16.07 -25.18 3.29
N GLY A 559 -14.93 -24.50 3.16
CA GLY A 559 -13.60 -25.11 3.26
C GLY A 559 -13.34 -25.75 4.61
N ALA A 560 -13.82 -25.12 5.69
CA ALA A 560 -13.69 -25.61 7.06
C ALA A 560 -14.82 -26.54 7.53
N ALA A 561 -15.89 -26.68 6.73
CA ALA A 561 -17.06 -27.48 7.08
C ALA A 561 -16.77 -28.99 7.04
N SER A 562 -17.36 -29.72 7.99
CA SER A 562 -17.42 -31.19 7.94
C SER A 562 -18.26 -31.66 6.74
N PRO A 563 -18.13 -32.93 6.29
CA PRO A 563 -18.91 -33.44 5.15
C PRO A 563 -20.43 -33.22 5.29
N THR A 564 -20.98 -33.41 6.50
CA THR A 564 -22.40 -33.17 6.78
C THR A 564 -22.77 -31.70 6.66
N GLN A 565 -21.90 -30.79 7.11
CA GLN A 565 -22.14 -29.35 7.01
C GLN A 565 -22.02 -28.84 5.59
N LYS A 566 -21.08 -29.39 4.80
CA LYS A 566 -20.98 -29.10 3.37
C LYS A 566 -22.26 -29.46 2.64
N GLU A 567 -22.81 -30.63 2.94
CA GLU A 567 -24.11 -31.05 2.41
C GLU A 567 -25.23 -30.08 2.83
N SER A 568 -25.28 -29.66 4.11
CA SER A 568 -26.26 -28.67 4.59
C SER A 568 -26.19 -27.35 3.81
N ILE A 569 -24.97 -26.82 3.62
CA ILE A 569 -24.72 -25.59 2.84
C ILE A 569 -25.24 -25.75 1.41
N VAL A 570 -24.83 -26.82 0.71
CA VAL A 570 -25.22 -27.01 -0.69
C VAL A 570 -26.70 -27.29 -0.83
N LYS A 571 -27.31 -28.00 0.12
CA LYS A 571 -28.76 -28.23 0.16
C LYS A 571 -29.52 -26.92 0.20
N GLU A 572 -29.20 -26.02 1.12
CA GLU A 572 -29.86 -24.71 1.22
C GLU A 572 -29.73 -23.91 -0.09
N LEU A 573 -28.53 -23.88 -0.68
CA LEU A 573 -28.29 -23.17 -1.94
C LEU A 573 -29.07 -23.79 -3.11
N SER A 574 -29.26 -25.12 -3.11
CA SER A 574 -29.93 -25.85 -4.18
C SER A 574 -31.44 -25.60 -4.26
N GLU A 575 -32.06 -25.13 -3.18
CA GLU A 575 -33.49 -24.80 -3.14
C GLU A 575 -33.81 -23.60 -4.03
N ARG A 576 -32.85 -22.68 -4.23
CA ARG A 576 -33.04 -21.42 -4.98
C ARG A 576 -31.93 -21.15 -5.99
N VAL A 577 -31.53 -22.15 -6.78
CA VAL A 577 -30.44 -22.03 -7.77
C VAL A 577 -30.64 -20.89 -8.77
N ALA A 578 -31.88 -20.63 -9.22
CA ALA A 578 -32.17 -19.52 -10.13
C ALA A 578 -31.77 -18.16 -9.51
N GLN A 579 -32.03 -17.99 -8.22
CA GLN A 579 -31.62 -16.81 -7.47
C GLN A 579 -30.09 -16.78 -7.30
N LEU A 580 -29.46 -17.90 -6.95
CA LEU A 580 -28.00 -18.01 -6.83
C LEU A 580 -27.28 -17.55 -8.11
N ASN A 581 -27.77 -17.98 -9.28
CA ASN A 581 -27.17 -17.61 -10.56
C ASN A 581 -27.53 -16.19 -11.04
N SER A 582 -28.33 -15.43 -10.29
CA SER A 582 -28.69 -14.05 -10.64
C SER A 582 -27.54 -13.04 -10.50
N LYS A 583 -26.47 -13.41 -9.79
CA LYS A 583 -25.29 -12.56 -9.55
C LYS A 583 -24.00 -13.26 -9.98
N PRO A 584 -22.98 -12.51 -10.48
CA PRO A 584 -21.72 -13.12 -10.96
C PRO A 584 -21.00 -13.96 -9.90
N TRP A 585 -20.99 -13.51 -8.64
CA TRP A 585 -20.36 -14.25 -7.54
C TRP A 585 -21.16 -15.48 -7.13
N GLY A 586 -22.48 -15.45 -7.20
CA GLY A 586 -23.32 -16.63 -6.97
C GLY A 586 -23.14 -17.71 -8.05
N VAL A 587 -22.95 -17.31 -9.32
CA VAL A 587 -22.55 -18.23 -10.40
C VAL A 587 -21.21 -18.91 -10.09
N ILE A 588 -20.24 -18.18 -9.55
CA ILE A 588 -18.95 -18.74 -9.13
C ILE A 588 -19.14 -19.76 -8.01
N ILE A 589 -19.96 -19.45 -7.00
CA ILE A 589 -20.28 -20.37 -5.89
C ILE A 589 -20.96 -21.64 -6.40
N ASN A 590 -21.98 -21.50 -7.26
CA ASN A 590 -22.67 -22.64 -7.86
C ASN A 590 -21.68 -23.59 -8.56
N ARG A 591 -20.77 -23.03 -9.37
CA ARG A 591 -19.72 -23.79 -10.05
C ARG A 591 -18.74 -24.45 -9.08
N LYS A 592 -18.25 -23.72 -8.07
CA LYS A 592 -17.23 -24.22 -7.13
C LYS A 592 -17.77 -25.31 -6.22
N LEU A 593 -19.00 -25.18 -5.73
CA LEU A 593 -19.63 -26.11 -4.81
C LEU A 593 -20.47 -27.19 -5.53
N ALA A 594 -20.55 -27.12 -6.86
CA ALA A 594 -21.34 -28.01 -7.70
C ALA A 594 -22.83 -28.11 -7.26
N VAL A 595 -23.45 -26.96 -6.97
CA VAL A 595 -24.81 -26.89 -6.41
C VAL A 595 -25.85 -27.47 -7.37
N ASP A 596 -25.75 -27.17 -8.67
CA ASP A 596 -26.60 -27.78 -9.70
C ASP A 596 -26.47 -29.31 -9.76
N SER A 597 -25.27 -29.85 -9.57
CA SER A 597 -25.04 -31.29 -9.56
C SER A 597 -25.68 -31.95 -8.34
N TYR A 598 -25.58 -31.31 -7.18
CA TYR A 598 -26.27 -31.76 -5.96
C TYR A 598 -27.79 -31.77 -6.16
N ARG A 599 -28.37 -30.70 -6.73
CA ARG A 599 -29.81 -30.62 -7.00
C ARG A 599 -30.32 -31.77 -7.88
N LYS A 600 -29.52 -32.22 -8.85
CA LYS A 600 -29.88 -33.32 -9.76
C LYS A 600 -29.68 -34.70 -9.14
N ASN A 601 -28.58 -34.91 -8.42
CA ASN A 601 -28.25 -36.20 -7.81
C ASN A 601 -27.42 -35.99 -6.53
N PRO A 602 -28.07 -35.86 -5.37
CA PRO A 602 -27.39 -35.68 -4.09
C PRO A 602 -26.42 -36.82 -3.77
N THR A 603 -26.79 -38.07 -4.05
CA THR A 603 -25.96 -39.25 -3.79
C THR A 603 -24.65 -39.22 -4.58
N ALA A 604 -24.71 -38.87 -5.87
CA ALA A 604 -23.51 -38.72 -6.69
C ALA A 604 -22.63 -37.56 -6.22
N TRP A 605 -23.23 -36.47 -5.75
CA TRP A 605 -22.48 -35.32 -5.22
C TRP A 605 -21.72 -35.69 -3.93
N LYS A 606 -22.33 -36.44 -3.01
CA LYS A 606 -21.67 -36.92 -1.78
C LYS A 606 -20.44 -37.80 -2.06
N ASN A 607 -20.50 -38.60 -3.12
CA ASN A 607 -19.42 -39.46 -3.56
C ASN A 607 -18.38 -38.72 -4.43
N GLY A 608 -18.63 -37.46 -4.79
CA GLY A 608 -17.79 -36.64 -5.66
C GLY A 608 -16.73 -35.83 -4.92
N THR A 609 -15.78 -35.27 -5.67
CA THR A 609 -14.67 -34.46 -5.12
C THR A 609 -15.12 -33.13 -4.52
N ALA A 610 -16.29 -32.61 -4.89
CA ALA A 610 -16.85 -31.39 -4.32
C ALA A 610 -17.22 -31.54 -2.83
N ALA A 611 -17.55 -32.75 -2.39
CA ALA A 611 -17.79 -33.08 -0.98
C ALA A 611 -16.49 -33.28 -0.17
N ALA A 612 -15.34 -33.45 -0.85
CA ALA A 612 -14.04 -33.68 -0.21
C ALA A 612 -13.43 -32.37 0.37
N PRO A 613 -12.47 -32.46 1.31
CA PRO A 613 -11.72 -31.30 1.81
C PRO A 613 -10.94 -30.62 0.68
N LEU A 614 -11.01 -29.28 0.59
CA LEU A 614 -10.25 -28.49 -0.40
C LEU A 614 -8.71 -28.66 -0.22
N ASN A 615 -8.25 -29.09 0.96
CA ASN A 615 -6.83 -29.30 1.28
C ASN A 615 -6.26 -30.68 0.93
N ASP A 616 -7.04 -31.57 0.34
CA ASP A 616 -6.61 -32.96 0.12
C ASP A 616 -5.73 -33.16 -1.13
N LYS A 617 -5.40 -32.09 -1.87
CA LYS A 617 -4.46 -32.19 -3.01
C LYS A 617 -3.01 -32.35 -2.55
N VAL A 618 -2.60 -31.71 -1.46
CA VAL A 618 -1.21 -31.76 -0.97
C VAL A 618 -0.90 -33.10 -0.29
N GLY A 619 -1.83 -33.62 0.53
CA GLY A 619 -1.70 -34.95 1.14
C GLY A 619 -1.66 -36.07 0.10
N LYS A 620 -2.56 -36.04 -0.89
CA LYS A 620 -2.57 -37.02 -2.00
C LYS A 620 -1.37 -36.91 -2.94
N LEU A 621 -0.71 -35.75 -3.01
CA LEU A 621 0.56 -35.58 -3.71
C LEU A 621 1.71 -36.20 -2.90
N PHE A 622 1.74 -36.03 -1.58
CA PHE A 622 2.73 -36.68 -0.69
C PHE A 622 2.59 -38.21 -0.66
N ASP A 623 1.37 -38.74 -0.56
CA ASP A 623 1.14 -40.19 -0.56
C ASP A 623 1.48 -40.83 -1.92
N LYS A 624 1.32 -40.09 -3.03
CA LYS A 624 1.77 -40.52 -4.36
C LYS A 624 3.29 -40.53 -4.53
N VAL A 625 4.00 -39.65 -3.82
CA VAL A 625 5.48 -39.60 -3.84
C VAL A 625 6.08 -40.71 -2.97
N ILE A 626 5.41 -41.07 -1.86
CA ILE A 626 5.91 -42.08 -0.90
C ILE A 626 5.45 -43.51 -1.28
N GLY A 627 4.28 -43.66 -1.91
CA GLY A 627 3.71 -44.96 -2.29
C GLY A 627 4.35 -45.68 -3.48
N GLY A 628 5.41 -45.12 -4.08
CA GLY A 628 6.12 -45.69 -5.24
C GLY A 628 7.21 -46.72 -4.91
N ALA A 629 7.52 -46.96 -3.63
CA ALA A 629 8.51 -47.96 -3.23
C ALA A 629 7.84 -49.33 -3.03
N GLU A 630 7.44 -49.98 -4.13
CA GLU A 630 7.06 -51.39 -4.09
C GLU A 630 8.25 -52.24 -3.61
N SER A 631 7.96 -52.97 -2.53
CA SER A 631 8.66 -54.13 -2.02
C SER A 631 9.13 -55.05 -3.14
N ARG A 632 10.43 -55.01 -3.47
CA ARG A 632 11.11 -56.13 -4.14
C ARG A 632 11.48 -57.17 -3.08
N LYS A 633 10.59 -58.16 -2.92
CA LYS A 633 10.99 -59.49 -2.42
C LYS A 633 12.07 -60.05 -3.35
N ARG A 634 13.24 -60.35 -2.81
CA ARG A 634 14.12 -61.40 -3.34
C ARG A 634 14.69 -62.21 -2.16
N LYS A 635 14.79 -63.50 -2.46
CA LYS A 635 15.15 -64.66 -1.63
C LYS A 635 16.27 -64.43 -0.62
#